data_AF-A0A947XCT3-F1
#
_entry.id   AF-A0A947XCT3-F1
#
_cell.length_a   1.000
_cell.length_b   1.000
_cell.length_c   1.000
_cell.angle_alpha   90.00
_cell.angle_beta   90.00
_cell.angle_gamma   90.00
#
_symmetry.space_group_name_H-M   'P 1'
#
loop_
_entity.id
_entity.type
_entity.pdbx_description
1 polymer ?
#
loop_
_entity_poly.entity_id
_entity_poly.type
_entity_poly.pdbx_seq_one_letter_code
_entity_poly.pdbx_strand_id
1 'polypeptide(L)' 'MSKQKDLFGDPVEEGTVIYTMTIRLKSGKVIRRPNGRPFRIVIRPKK' A
#
# COMPACT_ATOMS: atom_id res chain seq x y z
N MET A 1 -2.00 22.94 -2.32
CA MET A 1 -3.06 21.91 -2.50
C MET A 1 -2.51 20.54 -2.10
N SER A 2 -2.38 20.26 -0.80
CA SER A 2 -1.77 19.02 -0.29
C SER A 2 -2.74 18.30 0.65
N LYS A 3 -3.73 17.62 0.08
CA LYS A 3 -4.74 16.81 0.80
C LYS A 3 -4.67 15.33 0.38
N GLN A 4 -3.50 14.70 0.52
CA GLN A 4 -3.40 13.25 0.37
C GLN A 4 -2.80 12.55 1.61
N LYS A 5 -2.25 13.31 2.56
CA LYS A 5 -1.67 12.74 3.78
C LYS A 5 -2.70 12.27 4.82
N ASP A 6 -3.93 12.80 4.80
CA ASP A 6 -4.93 12.54 5.86
C ASP A 6 -5.77 11.25 5.68
N LEU A 7 -5.63 10.53 4.55
CA LEU A 7 -6.45 9.32 4.26
C LEU A 7 -5.80 8.00 4.68
N PHE A 8 -4.51 8.02 5.03
CA PHE A 8 -3.76 6.81 5.37
C PHE A 8 -3.01 7.08 6.67
N GLY A 9 -3.69 6.81 7.80
CA GLY A 9 -3.11 6.96 9.14
C GLY A 9 -1.70 6.37 9.27
N ASP A 10 -0.96 6.91 10.24
CA ASP A 10 0.48 6.76 10.40
C ASP A 10 1.00 5.33 10.10
N PRO A 11 2.10 5.19 9.34
CA PRO A 11 2.61 3.89 8.95
C PRO A 11 3.12 3.12 10.17
N VAL A 12 2.35 2.11 10.62
CA VAL A 12 2.65 1.19 11.72
C VAL A 12 3.75 0.15 11.38
N GLU A 13 4.68 0.44 10.48
CA GLU A 13 5.88 -0.39 10.30
C GLU A 13 7.07 0.52 10.02
N GLU A 14 8.18 0.32 10.74
CA GLU A 14 9.45 1.07 10.67
C GLU A 14 10.20 0.94 9.32
N GLY A 15 9.49 0.87 8.20
CA GLY A 15 10.04 0.81 6.87
C GLY A 15 9.36 1.83 5.95
N THR A 16 10.15 2.47 5.10
CA THR A 16 9.64 3.42 4.12
C THR A 16 8.77 2.69 3.09
N VAL A 17 7.47 2.99 3.07
CA VAL A 17 6.57 2.54 2.01
C VAL A 17 6.91 3.30 0.75
N ILE A 18 7.36 2.58 -0.28
CA ILE A 18 7.78 3.21 -1.55
C ILE A 18 6.68 3.17 -2.61
N TYR A 19 5.71 2.25 -2.49
CA TYR A 19 4.64 2.11 -3.48
C TYR A 19 3.39 1.43 -2.94
N THR A 20 2.24 1.79 -3.50
CA THR A 20 0.95 1.12 -3.28
C THR A 20 0.43 0.55 -4.59
N MET A 21 0.07 -0.74 -4.62
CA MET A 21 -0.39 -1.40 -5.85
C MET A 21 -1.74 -2.10 -5.69
N THR A 22 -2.46 -2.22 -6.81
CA THR A 22 -3.67 -3.04 -6.95
C THR A 22 -3.42 -4.09 -8.02
N ILE A 23 -3.63 -5.37 -7.70
CA ILE A 23 -3.42 -6.47 -8.64
C ILE A 23 -4.75 -6.77 -9.36
N ARG A 24 -4.73 -6.73 -10.69
CA ARG A 24 -5.84 -7.15 -11.54
C ARG A 24 -5.42 -8.36 -12.38
N LEU A 25 -6.22 -9.41 -12.35
CA LEU A 25 -6.05 -10.56 -13.23
C LEU A 25 -6.54 -10.22 -14.64
N LYS A 26 -6.03 -10.94 -15.65
CA LYS A 26 -6.50 -10.79 -17.05
C LYS A 26 -8.00 -11.02 -17.21
N SER A 27 -8.61 -11.81 -16.32
CA SER A 27 -10.06 -12.03 -16.25
C SER A 27 -10.84 -10.83 -15.69
N GLY A 28 -10.18 -9.75 -15.27
CA GLY A 28 -10.79 -8.58 -14.64
C GLY A 28 -10.97 -8.69 -13.12
N LYS A 29 -10.74 -9.88 -12.53
CA LYS A 29 -10.83 -10.07 -11.09
C LYS A 29 -9.75 -9.26 -10.36
N VAL A 30 -10.17 -8.47 -9.38
CA VAL A 30 -9.27 -7.68 -8.53
C VAL A 30 -8.89 -8.50 -7.31
N ILE A 31 -7.59 -8.65 -7.06
CA ILE A 31 -7.09 -9.21 -5.81
C ILE A 31 -6.94 -8.05 -4.83
N ARG A 32 -7.60 -8.17 -3.68
CA ARG A 32 -7.58 -7.15 -2.61
C ARG A 32 -7.09 -7.78 -1.31
N ARG A 33 -6.52 -6.97 -0.43
CA ARG A 33 -6.28 -7.38 0.94
C ARG A 33 -7.62 -7.52 1.68
N PRO A 34 -7.71 -8.38 2.72
CA PRO A 34 -8.93 -8.55 3.51
C PRO A 34 -9.47 -7.23 4.09
N ASN A 35 -8.58 -6.29 4.39
CA ASN A 35 -8.91 -4.95 4.89
C ASN A 35 -9.28 -3.92 3.81
N GLY A 36 -9.41 -4.33 2.54
CA GLY A 36 -9.75 -3.46 1.42
C GLY A 36 -8.65 -2.49 0.96
N ARG A 37 -7.51 -2.40 1.67
CA ARG A 37 -6.42 -1.48 1.35
C ARG A 37 -5.50 -2.06 0.24
N PRO A 38 -4.95 -1.22 -0.66
CA PRO A 38 -3.97 -1.65 -1.67
C PRO A 38 -2.75 -2.32 -1.05
N PHE A 39 -2.07 -3.22 -1.76
CA PHE A 39 -0.81 -3.82 -1.29
C PHE A 39 0.28 -2.74 -1.16
N ARG A 40 1.22 -2.94 -0.24
CA ARG A 40 2.34 -2.02 0.01
C ARG A 40 3.65 -2.73 -0.28
N ILE A 41 4.57 -2.07 -0.98
CA ILE A 41 5.98 -2.48 -1.00
C ILE A 41 6.69 -1.62 0.06
N VAL A 42 7.35 -2.31 0.98
CA VAL A 42 8.13 -1.69 2.05
C VAL A 42 9.58 -2.06 1.85
N ILE A 43 10.47 -1.07 1.78
CA ILE A 43 11.91 -1.32 1.87
C ILE A 43 12.26 -1.30 3.35
N ARG A 44 12.79 -2.42 3.84
CA ARG A 44 13.39 -2.51 5.17
C ARG A 44 14.90 -2.31 5.02
N PRO A 45 15.52 -1.38 5.77
CA PRO A 45 16.97 -1.28 5.78
C PRO A 45 17.55 -2.60 6.30
N LYS A 46 18.56 -3.11 5.59
CA LYS A 46 19.31 -4.29 6.03
C LYS A 46 20.19 -3.82 7.20
N LYS A 47 19.85 -4.21 8.42
CA LYS A 47 20.75 -4.07 9.57
C LYS A 47 22.03 -4.87 9.34
#